data_AF-A0AAJ5YX33-F1
#
_entry.id   AF-A0AAJ5YX33-F1
#
_cell.length_a   1.000
_cell.length_b   1.000
_cell.length_c   1.000
_cell.angle_alpha   90.00
_cell.angle_beta   90.00
_cell.angle_gamma   90.00
#
_symmetry.space_group_name_H-M   'P 1'
#
loop_
_entity.id
_entity.type
_entity.pdbx_description
1 polymer ?
#
loop_
_entity_poly.entity_id
_entity_poly.type
_entity_poly.pdbx_seq_one_letter_code
_entity_poly.pdbx_strand_id
1 'polypeptide(L)'
;MVEISVNTTVLPDEFLAHRLGMIPLLSMDAYKVLIDQRDCSCEDGCDRCSVELTLDALCTSDRGSMSVTSKDLVRSNTIANMYSDESMFGPVAPRHPDFGKPVGHDDPNANGIVIVQMRKGQQIKARCIARKGFAKEHAKWSPVSAVGFEYDPHNTLKHTTLWYEFDATKEWPVSKNAREEEPPAEGAPFDPNLRASRFYFDVESTGSLHPAEIVETGLTLLEYKTAQIVQELGMLFQQADVNAAGAAAANGVYDPYSAKSRLEEYFSKYMPRNESKLGFSYWSSLFDDFYVPTGTMRMLLMNEETKQRQRFDIAKEFLPHFFTLCFAHNMRVMRMQFTDINEYLCDPSRPPAPPTGSYEPGYPTPLVLDGTTHIVEAKNVLLCIVYANGWQCQAIGSCRALFAPYSKVRFDPAPPGVKGNAEGKVPRLHTQLRVQYLCFNSLSKRIYVPFDEMVSHLESRVIPRQVVENIISYGNKRKKEPYGDKPEDYSSKRQHLDKSDLDVSRSSEESVDQKPPSPQADRDSIHEDAQLPTFTLNQPRLNALRFLDGFGIPQHMNQTVTVRTTYSKLTSQMMDTIAQLRTLLDIHMEEGRSPLQVMEEFNAQSEKQHSSFASKNSDHPPVML
;
A
#
# COMPACT_ATOMS: atom_id res chain seq x y z
N MET A 1 -23.28 -21.67 -18.11
CA MET A 1 -24.39 -20.83 -18.60
C MET A 1 -25.66 -21.66 -18.52
N VAL A 2 -26.78 -21.06 -18.12
CA VAL A 2 -28.08 -21.75 -18.05
C VAL A 2 -29.10 -20.92 -18.82
N GLU A 3 -29.75 -21.53 -19.80
CA GLU A 3 -30.85 -20.94 -20.56
C GLU A 3 -32.14 -21.64 -20.16
N ILE A 4 -33.05 -20.89 -19.56
CA ILE A 4 -34.36 -21.40 -19.14
C ILE A 4 -35.37 -20.98 -20.19
N SER A 5 -35.96 -21.95 -20.88
CA SER A 5 -36.99 -21.71 -21.90
C SER A 5 -38.39 -21.72 -21.31
N VAL A 6 -38.62 -22.55 -20.29
CA VAL A 6 -39.89 -22.64 -19.55
C VAL A 6 -39.56 -22.83 -18.08
N ASN A 7 -40.12 -21.97 -17.23
CA ASN A 7 -40.15 -22.17 -15.78
C ASN A 7 -41.53 -21.76 -15.25
N THR A 8 -42.31 -22.75 -14.83
CA THR A 8 -43.57 -22.54 -14.10
C THR A 8 -43.49 -23.09 -12.67
N THR A 9 -42.27 -23.33 -12.19
CA THR A 9 -42.00 -23.79 -10.82
C THR A 9 -42.16 -22.64 -9.82
N VAL A 10 -42.05 -22.97 -8.52
CA VAL A 10 -42.10 -21.97 -7.45
C VAL A 10 -40.78 -21.22 -7.24
N LEU A 11 -39.68 -21.68 -7.86
CA LEU A 11 -38.37 -21.08 -7.70
C LEU A 11 -38.08 -20.14 -8.87
N PRO A 12 -37.51 -18.95 -8.62
CA PRO A 12 -37.12 -18.05 -9.69
C PRO A 12 -35.92 -18.59 -10.46
N ASP A 13 -35.74 -18.09 -11.68
CA ASP A 13 -34.78 -18.59 -12.67
C ASP A 13 -33.34 -18.55 -12.15
N GLU A 14 -32.94 -17.46 -11.51
CA GLU A 14 -31.61 -17.27 -10.94
C GLU A 14 -31.31 -18.26 -9.80
N PHE A 15 -32.34 -18.63 -9.02
CA PHE A 15 -32.19 -19.59 -7.93
C PHE A 15 -32.00 -21.00 -8.48
N LEU A 16 -32.74 -21.36 -9.53
CA LEU A 16 -32.55 -22.62 -10.25
C LEU A 16 -31.18 -22.67 -10.93
N ALA A 17 -30.78 -21.60 -11.61
CA ALA A 17 -29.47 -21.50 -12.26
C ALA A 17 -28.32 -21.62 -11.26
N HIS A 18 -28.45 -21.00 -10.08
CA HIS A 18 -27.47 -21.12 -9.00
C HIS A 18 -27.36 -22.58 -8.53
N ARG A 19 -28.49 -23.25 -8.26
CA ARG A 19 -28.50 -24.66 -7.84
C ARG A 19 -27.91 -25.59 -8.90
N LEU A 20 -28.27 -25.40 -10.17
CA LEU A 20 -27.71 -26.14 -11.29
C LEU A 20 -26.19 -25.97 -11.39
N GLY A 21 -25.69 -24.76 -11.09
CA GLY A 21 -24.26 -24.49 -11.04
C GLY A 21 -23.52 -25.21 -9.91
N MET A 22 -24.19 -25.58 -8.83
CA MET A 22 -23.60 -26.27 -7.66
C MET A 22 -23.66 -27.81 -7.76
N ILE A 23 -24.25 -28.36 -8.83
CA ILE A 23 -24.27 -29.81 -9.03
C ILE A 23 -22.87 -30.28 -9.47
N PRO A 24 -22.21 -31.17 -8.73
CA PRO A 24 -20.92 -31.70 -9.11
C PRO A 24 -21.08 -32.58 -10.36
N LEU A 25 -20.23 -32.31 -11.35
CA LEU A 25 -20.10 -33.09 -12.58
C LEU A 25 -18.78 -33.86 -12.55
N LEU A 26 -18.79 -35.10 -13.06
CA LEU A 26 -17.60 -35.92 -13.19
C LEU A 26 -16.59 -35.22 -14.12
N SER A 27 -15.43 -34.89 -13.57
CA SER A 27 -14.48 -33.96 -14.18
C SER A 27 -13.09 -34.57 -14.38
N MET A 28 -13.00 -35.91 -14.48
CA MET A 28 -11.76 -36.66 -14.67
C MET A 28 -10.92 -36.06 -15.80
N ASP A 29 -9.65 -35.77 -15.53
CA ASP A 29 -8.72 -35.14 -16.49
C ASP A 29 -9.24 -33.84 -17.16
N ALA A 30 -10.19 -33.11 -16.54
CA ALA A 30 -10.77 -31.89 -17.13
C ALA A 30 -9.71 -30.85 -17.53
N TYR A 31 -8.55 -30.82 -16.86
CA TYR A 31 -7.47 -29.92 -17.21
C TYR A 31 -6.80 -30.23 -18.55
N LYS A 32 -6.78 -31.51 -18.97
CA LYS A 32 -6.27 -32.00 -20.25
C LYS A 32 -7.33 -32.01 -21.35
N VAL A 33 -8.55 -32.39 -20.98
CA VAL A 33 -9.64 -32.71 -21.93
C VAL A 33 -10.40 -31.48 -22.40
N LEU A 34 -10.49 -30.44 -21.56
CA LEU A 34 -11.14 -29.18 -21.91
C LEU A 34 -10.13 -28.04 -22.05
N ILE A 35 -10.26 -27.31 -23.14
CA ILE A 35 -9.61 -26.01 -23.33
C ILE A 35 -10.45 -24.97 -22.59
N ASP A 36 -9.80 -23.98 -21.98
CA ASP A 36 -10.52 -22.85 -21.41
C ASP A 36 -11.28 -22.12 -22.52
N GLN A 37 -12.51 -21.67 -22.25
CA GLN A 37 -13.27 -20.94 -23.26
C GLN A 37 -12.55 -19.68 -23.72
N ARG A 38 -11.78 -19.03 -22.84
CA ARG A 38 -10.96 -17.85 -23.16
C ARG A 38 -9.92 -18.11 -24.23
N ASP A 39 -9.44 -19.35 -24.32
CA ASP A 39 -8.44 -19.81 -25.28
C ASP A 39 -9.08 -20.50 -26.50
N CYS A 40 -10.41 -20.66 -26.51
CA CYS A 40 -11.15 -21.34 -27.56
C CYS A 40 -11.69 -20.33 -28.59
N SER A 41 -11.55 -20.64 -29.88
CA SER A 41 -11.98 -19.76 -30.99
C SER A 41 -13.50 -19.74 -31.25
N CYS A 42 -14.33 -20.24 -30.32
CA CYS A 42 -15.78 -20.30 -30.49
C CYS A 42 -16.48 -19.23 -29.65
N GLU A 43 -17.62 -18.72 -30.13
CA GLU A 43 -18.39 -17.68 -29.41
C GLU A 43 -19.20 -18.26 -28.24
N ASP A 44 -20.10 -19.22 -28.49
CA ASP A 44 -21.09 -19.67 -27.49
C ASP A 44 -20.74 -20.96 -26.72
N GLY A 45 -19.60 -21.57 -27.06
CA GLY A 45 -19.18 -22.87 -26.54
C GLY A 45 -19.28 -23.97 -27.60
N CYS A 46 -18.29 -24.85 -27.62
CA CYS A 46 -18.21 -25.98 -28.54
C CYS A 46 -17.82 -27.25 -27.79
N ASP A 47 -17.79 -28.35 -28.51
CA ASP A 47 -17.38 -29.65 -27.97
C ASP A 47 -15.96 -29.68 -27.44
N ARG A 48 -15.10 -28.67 -27.64
CA ARG A 48 -13.73 -28.65 -27.10
C ARG A 48 -13.60 -27.93 -25.75
N CYS A 49 -14.48 -26.98 -25.46
CA CYS A 49 -14.39 -26.11 -24.29
C CYS A 49 -15.59 -26.25 -23.33
N SER A 50 -16.62 -27.01 -23.72
CA SER A 50 -17.83 -27.17 -22.93
C SER A 50 -18.51 -28.52 -23.08
N VAL A 51 -19.42 -28.80 -22.15
CA VAL A 51 -20.35 -29.93 -22.16
C VAL A 51 -21.77 -29.39 -22.02
N GLU A 52 -22.69 -29.84 -22.86
CA GLU A 52 -24.11 -29.48 -22.77
C GLU A 52 -24.91 -30.52 -21.98
N LEU A 53 -25.78 -30.03 -21.09
CA LEU A 53 -26.77 -30.81 -20.38
C LEU A 53 -28.15 -30.18 -20.59
N THR A 54 -29.18 -31.01 -20.67
CA THR A 54 -30.57 -30.57 -20.81
C THR A 54 -31.41 -31.09 -19.66
N LEU A 55 -32.38 -30.29 -19.24
CA LEU A 55 -33.37 -30.63 -18.23
C LEU A 55 -34.75 -30.36 -18.81
N ASP A 56 -35.59 -31.39 -18.92
CA ASP A 56 -37.00 -31.27 -19.31
C ASP A 56 -37.85 -32.11 -18.38
N ALA A 57 -38.58 -31.45 -17.48
CA ALA A 57 -39.45 -32.12 -16.53
C ALA A 57 -40.81 -31.43 -16.45
N LEU A 58 -41.88 -32.24 -16.56
CA LEU A 58 -43.27 -31.82 -16.42
C LEU A 58 -43.95 -32.69 -15.36
N CYS A 59 -44.50 -32.06 -14.32
CA CYS A 59 -45.24 -32.80 -13.30
C CYS A 59 -46.66 -33.10 -13.77
N THR A 60 -46.90 -34.34 -14.19
CA THR A 60 -48.22 -34.85 -14.61
C THR A 60 -49.01 -35.52 -13.49
N SER A 61 -48.38 -35.75 -12.34
CA SER A 61 -48.99 -36.51 -11.22
C SER A 61 -49.98 -35.66 -10.41
N ASP A 62 -51.19 -36.19 -10.21
CA ASP A 62 -52.27 -35.53 -9.44
C ASP A 62 -52.14 -35.72 -7.92
N ARG A 63 -51.33 -36.69 -7.49
CA ARG A 63 -51.12 -37.02 -6.08
C ARG A 63 -49.66 -36.83 -5.72
N GLY A 64 -49.38 -35.82 -4.89
CA GLY A 64 -48.04 -35.55 -4.34
C GLY A 64 -47.23 -34.52 -5.12
N SER A 65 -46.02 -34.26 -4.63
CA SER A 65 -45.01 -33.43 -5.29
C SER A 65 -44.01 -34.31 -6.04
N MET A 66 -43.62 -33.91 -7.25
CA MET A 66 -42.55 -34.53 -8.03
C MET A 66 -41.22 -33.86 -7.71
N SER A 67 -40.22 -34.64 -7.27
CA SER A 67 -38.86 -34.15 -7.08
C SER A 67 -38.07 -34.23 -8.38
N VAL A 68 -37.62 -33.09 -8.89
CA VAL A 68 -36.63 -33.03 -9.97
C VAL A 68 -35.24 -33.07 -9.34
N THR A 69 -34.39 -33.98 -9.79
CA THR A 69 -33.06 -34.24 -9.24
C THR A 69 -31.96 -34.11 -10.29
N SER A 70 -30.71 -34.18 -9.87
CA SER A 70 -29.55 -34.19 -10.78
C SER A 70 -29.54 -35.39 -11.74
N LYS A 71 -30.32 -36.45 -11.47
CA LYS A 71 -30.47 -37.59 -12.39
C LYS A 71 -31.35 -37.28 -13.60
N ASP A 72 -32.17 -36.23 -13.52
CA ASP A 72 -33.00 -35.78 -14.64
C ASP A 72 -32.22 -34.92 -15.64
N LEU A 73 -30.95 -34.61 -15.36
CA LEU A 73 -30.05 -33.92 -16.28
C LEU A 73 -29.48 -34.89 -17.32
N VAL A 74 -29.83 -34.68 -18.58
CA VAL A 74 -29.35 -35.49 -19.69
C VAL A 74 -28.15 -34.81 -20.34
N ARG A 75 -26.99 -35.46 -20.30
CA ARG A 75 -25.77 -35.03 -21.01
C ARG A 75 -25.94 -35.24 -22.52
N SER A 76 -25.72 -34.19 -23.31
CA SER A 76 -25.64 -34.29 -24.77
C SER A 76 -24.27 -34.82 -25.20
N ASN A 77 -24.25 -35.67 -26.25
CA ASN A 77 -23.00 -36.19 -26.81
C ASN A 77 -22.21 -35.14 -27.61
N THR A 78 -22.91 -34.21 -28.24
CA THR A 78 -22.40 -33.15 -29.10
C THR A 78 -23.23 -31.90 -28.84
N ILE A 79 -22.59 -30.74 -28.75
CA ILE A 79 -23.26 -29.44 -28.67
C ILE A 79 -23.78 -29.10 -30.07
N ALA A 80 -25.10 -28.96 -30.20
CA ALA A 80 -25.76 -28.74 -31.48
C ALA A 80 -25.59 -27.30 -31.98
N ASN A 81 -24.36 -26.92 -32.33
CA ASN A 81 -24.08 -25.77 -33.18
C ASN A 81 -23.18 -26.22 -34.34
N MET A 82 -23.77 -26.16 -35.53
CA MET A 82 -23.16 -26.39 -36.84
C MET A 82 -21.90 -25.52 -37.03
N TYR A 83 -20.99 -26.00 -37.89
CA TYR A 83 -19.69 -25.44 -38.27
C TYR A 83 -18.48 -25.78 -37.37
N SER A 84 -18.22 -27.07 -37.16
CA SER A 84 -16.84 -27.51 -36.93
C SER A 84 -16.39 -28.35 -38.12
N ASP A 85 -15.73 -27.69 -39.08
CA ASP A 85 -14.88 -28.37 -40.04
C ASP A 85 -13.79 -29.12 -39.25
N GLU A 86 -13.94 -30.44 -39.09
CA GLU A 86 -13.00 -31.31 -38.37
C GLU A 86 -11.58 -31.22 -38.94
N SER A 87 -11.42 -30.74 -40.18
CA SER A 87 -10.12 -30.70 -40.87
C SER A 87 -9.21 -29.54 -40.46
N MET A 88 -9.71 -28.55 -39.70
CA MET A 88 -8.97 -27.32 -39.40
C MET A 88 -8.37 -27.28 -37.98
N PHE A 89 -8.68 -28.26 -37.12
CA PHE A 89 -8.32 -28.18 -35.70
C PHE A 89 -7.77 -29.52 -35.17
N GLY A 90 -6.59 -29.47 -34.56
CA GLY A 90 -5.85 -30.65 -34.07
C GLY A 90 -6.59 -31.51 -33.03
N PRO A 91 -6.02 -32.68 -32.68
CA PRO A 91 -6.72 -33.72 -31.92
C PRO A 91 -7.13 -33.26 -30.52
N VAL A 92 -8.38 -33.52 -30.16
CA VAL A 92 -8.90 -33.39 -28.79
C VAL A 92 -8.54 -34.65 -28.00
N ALA A 93 -8.04 -34.51 -26.78
CA ALA A 93 -7.76 -35.66 -25.93
C ALA A 93 -9.05 -36.47 -25.70
N PRO A 94 -9.01 -37.82 -25.75
CA PRO A 94 -10.19 -38.64 -25.58
C PRO A 94 -10.81 -38.41 -24.20
N ARG A 95 -12.14 -38.30 -24.16
CA ARG A 95 -12.90 -38.12 -22.92
C ARG A 95 -13.19 -39.46 -22.29
N HIS A 96 -13.20 -39.50 -20.95
CA HIS A 96 -13.87 -40.60 -20.27
C HIS A 96 -15.36 -40.61 -20.65
N PRO A 97 -16.00 -41.77 -20.90
CA PRO A 97 -17.42 -41.85 -21.28
C PRO A 97 -18.38 -41.14 -20.30
N ASP A 98 -18.00 -41.12 -19.02
CA ASP A 98 -18.78 -40.51 -17.95
C ASP A 98 -18.43 -39.03 -17.68
N PHE A 99 -17.48 -38.46 -18.43
CA PHE A 99 -17.10 -37.06 -18.28
C PHE A 99 -18.30 -36.13 -18.49
N GLY A 100 -18.51 -35.20 -17.56
CA GLY A 100 -19.61 -34.24 -17.60
C GLY A 100 -20.97 -34.81 -17.17
N LYS A 101 -21.07 -36.08 -16.79
CA LYS A 101 -22.28 -36.61 -16.14
C LYS A 101 -22.36 -36.11 -14.68
N PRO A 102 -23.57 -35.89 -14.14
CA PRO A 102 -23.75 -35.62 -12.72
C PRO A 102 -23.20 -36.76 -11.85
N VAL A 103 -22.57 -36.42 -10.72
CA VAL A 103 -22.07 -37.43 -9.77
C VAL A 103 -23.23 -38.30 -9.26
N GLY A 104 -23.03 -39.62 -9.26
CA GLY A 104 -24.03 -40.59 -8.83
C GLY A 104 -25.20 -40.78 -9.81
N HIS A 105 -25.10 -40.28 -11.05
CA HIS A 105 -26.14 -40.44 -12.06
C HIS A 105 -26.47 -41.92 -12.34
N ASP A 106 -25.44 -42.74 -12.55
CA ASP A 106 -25.57 -44.16 -12.92
C ASP A 106 -25.63 -45.11 -11.70
N ASP A 107 -25.51 -44.58 -10.47
CA ASP A 107 -25.58 -45.37 -9.24
C ASP A 107 -27.05 -45.57 -8.81
N PRO A 108 -27.58 -46.80 -8.78
CA PRO A 108 -28.95 -47.07 -8.35
C PRO A 108 -29.19 -46.74 -6.86
N ASN A 109 -28.15 -46.71 -6.02
CA ASN A 109 -28.28 -46.40 -4.60
C ASN A 109 -28.22 -44.90 -4.29
N ALA A 110 -27.80 -44.07 -5.25
CA ALA A 110 -27.77 -42.62 -5.10
C ALA A 110 -29.15 -42.00 -5.41
N ASN A 111 -29.69 -41.18 -4.52
CA ASN A 111 -31.00 -40.54 -4.76
C ASN A 111 -30.95 -39.31 -5.69
N GLY A 112 -29.75 -38.86 -6.08
CA GLY A 112 -29.55 -37.62 -6.83
C GLY A 112 -29.75 -36.37 -5.98
N ILE A 113 -29.19 -35.24 -6.43
CA ILE A 113 -29.31 -33.96 -5.74
C ILE A 113 -30.62 -33.30 -6.17
N VAL A 114 -31.51 -33.01 -5.22
CA VAL A 114 -32.79 -32.34 -5.51
C VAL A 114 -32.52 -30.93 -6.05
N ILE A 115 -33.09 -30.62 -7.21
CA ILE A 115 -33.03 -29.31 -7.88
C ILE A 115 -34.26 -28.49 -7.50
N VAL A 116 -35.46 -29.05 -7.68
CA VAL A 116 -36.73 -28.39 -7.39
C VAL A 116 -37.84 -29.42 -7.11
N GLN A 117 -38.82 -29.04 -6.31
CA GLN A 117 -40.04 -29.81 -6.09
C GLN A 117 -41.19 -29.16 -6.89
N MET A 118 -41.91 -29.96 -7.66
CA MET A 118 -42.96 -29.50 -8.57
C MET A 118 -44.32 -30.10 -8.19
N ARG A 119 -45.40 -29.34 -8.44
CA ARG A 119 -46.80 -29.81 -8.37
C ARG A 119 -47.38 -29.98 -9.77
N LYS A 120 -48.53 -30.66 -9.86
CA LYS A 120 -49.27 -30.89 -11.11
C LYS A 120 -49.33 -29.63 -11.98
N GLY A 121 -48.93 -29.76 -13.25
CA GLY A 121 -48.96 -28.70 -14.25
C GLY A 121 -47.73 -27.79 -14.26
N GLN A 122 -46.82 -27.91 -13.28
CA GLN A 122 -45.55 -27.19 -13.31
C GLN A 122 -44.53 -27.89 -14.20
N GLN A 123 -43.73 -27.09 -14.89
CA GLN A 123 -42.75 -27.51 -15.88
C GLN A 123 -41.46 -26.70 -15.75
N ILE A 124 -40.34 -27.37 -16.01
CA ILE A 124 -39.03 -26.76 -16.16
C ILE A 124 -38.36 -27.29 -17.44
N LYS A 125 -37.87 -26.37 -18.28
CA LYS A 125 -37.04 -26.66 -19.44
C LYS A 125 -35.81 -25.78 -19.43
N ALA A 126 -34.64 -26.38 -19.22
CA ALA A 126 -33.37 -25.66 -19.16
C ALA A 126 -32.28 -26.34 -20.01
N ARG A 127 -31.47 -25.51 -20.66
CA ARG A 127 -30.24 -25.89 -21.36
C ARG A 127 -29.05 -25.36 -20.58
N CYS A 128 -28.13 -26.24 -20.22
CA CYS A 128 -26.98 -25.96 -19.38
C CYS A 128 -25.69 -26.19 -20.15
N ILE A 129 -24.84 -25.16 -20.25
CA ILE A 129 -23.49 -25.27 -20.80
C ILE A 129 -22.50 -25.25 -19.63
N ALA A 130 -21.94 -26.43 -19.32
CA ALA A 130 -20.87 -26.61 -18.36
C ALA A 130 -19.52 -26.26 -18.99
N ARG A 131 -18.70 -25.51 -18.27
CA ARG A 131 -17.40 -25.01 -18.72
C ARG A 131 -16.33 -25.33 -17.68
N LYS A 132 -15.11 -25.52 -18.16
CA LYS A 132 -13.91 -25.62 -17.29
C LYS A 132 -13.76 -24.32 -16.51
N GLY A 133 -13.41 -24.42 -15.24
CA GLY A 133 -13.14 -23.28 -14.37
C GLY A 133 -12.36 -23.73 -13.14
N PHE A 134 -12.08 -22.80 -12.23
CA PHE A 134 -11.33 -23.08 -11.02
C PHE A 134 -11.95 -22.39 -9.80
N ALA A 135 -11.73 -22.96 -8.62
CA ALA A 135 -12.39 -22.52 -7.38
C ALA A 135 -12.17 -21.05 -7.01
N LYS A 136 -11.04 -20.45 -7.41
CA LYS A 136 -10.76 -19.01 -7.17
C LYS A 136 -11.68 -18.08 -7.96
N GLU A 137 -12.23 -18.51 -9.11
CA GLU A 137 -13.26 -17.75 -9.82
C GLU A 137 -14.63 -17.95 -9.18
N HIS A 138 -14.96 -19.17 -8.77
CA HIS A 138 -16.19 -19.48 -8.06
C HIS A 138 -16.11 -20.83 -7.34
N ALA A 139 -16.62 -20.90 -6.10
CA ALA A 139 -16.56 -22.09 -5.24
C ALA A 139 -17.15 -23.37 -5.87
N LYS A 140 -18.15 -23.24 -6.75
CA LYS A 140 -18.76 -24.34 -7.52
C LYS A 140 -17.77 -25.22 -8.31
N TRP A 141 -16.60 -24.69 -8.65
CA TRP A 141 -15.54 -25.42 -9.35
C TRP A 141 -14.53 -26.07 -8.40
N SER A 142 -14.78 -26.08 -7.09
CA SER A 142 -13.94 -26.80 -6.13
C SER A 142 -14.20 -28.30 -6.21
N PRO A 143 -13.18 -29.13 -6.53
CA PRO A 143 -13.32 -30.58 -6.43
C PRO A 143 -13.18 -31.07 -4.97
N VAL A 144 -12.82 -30.18 -4.05
CA VAL A 144 -12.55 -30.48 -2.64
C VAL A 144 -13.64 -29.88 -1.75
N SER A 145 -14.11 -30.68 -0.79
CA SER A 145 -15.01 -30.22 0.26
C SER A 145 -14.21 -29.65 1.43
N ALA A 146 -13.39 -30.48 2.07
CA ALA A 146 -12.53 -30.09 3.18
C ALA A 146 -11.13 -30.69 3.00
N VAL A 147 -10.14 -29.98 3.55
CA VAL A 147 -8.78 -30.49 3.71
C VAL A 147 -8.45 -30.42 5.19
N GLY A 148 -8.37 -31.58 5.85
CA GLY A 148 -7.73 -31.69 7.15
C GLY A 148 -6.23 -31.43 6.98
N PHE A 149 -5.68 -30.57 7.82
CA PHE A 149 -4.25 -30.25 7.82
C PHE A 149 -3.76 -30.15 9.25
N GLU A 150 -2.75 -30.93 9.58
CA GLU A 150 -2.10 -30.92 10.89
C GLU A 150 -0.59 -31.17 10.74
N TYR A 151 0.19 -30.62 11.66
CA TYR A 151 1.60 -30.98 11.85
C TYR A 151 1.96 -30.80 13.32
N ASP A 152 3.00 -31.50 13.79
CA ASP A 152 3.50 -31.43 15.18
C ASP A 152 2.39 -31.63 16.23
N PRO A 153 1.78 -32.83 16.29
CA PRO A 153 0.64 -33.11 17.18
C PRO A 153 0.96 -32.94 18.68
N HIS A 154 2.24 -33.06 19.05
CA HIS A 154 2.72 -32.88 20.43
C HIS A 154 3.17 -31.45 20.75
N ASN A 155 3.05 -30.52 19.81
CA ASN A 155 3.50 -29.13 19.94
C ASN A 155 4.98 -29.00 20.40
N THR A 156 5.85 -29.88 19.90
CA THR A 156 7.28 -29.91 20.21
C THR A 156 7.99 -28.64 19.71
N LEU A 157 7.54 -28.11 18.56
CA LEU A 157 8.05 -26.88 17.95
C LEU A 157 7.57 -25.62 18.69
N LYS A 158 6.57 -25.75 19.57
CA LYS A 158 5.93 -24.62 20.28
C LYS A 158 5.39 -23.55 19.32
N HIS A 159 4.92 -23.95 18.14
CA HIS A 159 4.27 -23.04 17.19
C HIS A 159 2.92 -22.53 17.72
N THR A 160 2.31 -23.23 18.68
CA THR A 160 1.14 -22.75 19.41
C THR A 160 1.41 -22.66 20.91
N THR A 161 0.77 -21.70 21.57
CA THR A 161 0.69 -21.65 23.04
C THR A 161 -0.72 -22.09 23.41
N LEU A 162 -0.83 -23.29 24.00
CA LEU A 162 -2.12 -23.83 24.42
C LEU A 162 -2.72 -22.92 25.49
N TRP A 163 -3.97 -22.50 25.28
CA TRP A 163 -4.75 -21.81 26.30
C TRP A 163 -5.26 -22.82 27.33
N TYR A 164 -5.17 -22.54 28.62
CA TYR A 164 -5.70 -23.43 29.66
C TYR A 164 -6.10 -22.64 30.91
N GLU A 165 -6.99 -23.21 31.72
CA GLU A 165 -7.36 -22.66 33.02
C GLU A 165 -6.61 -23.34 34.16
N PHE A 166 -6.44 -24.66 34.09
CA PHE A 166 -5.84 -25.48 35.13
C PHE A 166 -4.66 -26.31 34.62
N ASP A 167 -4.85 -27.04 33.52
CA ASP A 167 -3.86 -27.99 33.01
C ASP A 167 -4.04 -28.20 31.50
N ALA A 168 -3.10 -27.63 30.73
CA ALA A 168 -3.11 -27.71 29.27
C ALA A 168 -3.19 -29.15 28.75
N THR A 169 -2.55 -30.11 29.42
CA THR A 169 -2.48 -31.50 28.96
C THR A 169 -3.80 -32.25 29.12
N LYS A 170 -4.65 -31.83 30.06
CA LYS A 170 -5.96 -32.42 30.31
C LYS A 170 -7.07 -31.72 29.52
N GLU A 171 -6.93 -30.42 29.30
CA GLU A 171 -7.91 -29.61 28.59
C GLU A 171 -7.84 -29.78 27.08
N TRP A 172 -6.65 -30.01 26.53
CA TRP A 172 -6.46 -30.24 25.10
C TRP A 172 -6.38 -31.73 24.78
N PRO A 173 -7.36 -32.28 24.04
CA PRO A 173 -7.28 -33.67 23.62
C PRO A 173 -6.15 -33.83 22.61
N VAL A 174 -5.36 -34.88 22.82
CA VAL A 174 -4.30 -35.27 21.90
C VAL A 174 -4.91 -35.70 20.56
N SER A 175 -4.34 -35.22 19.46
CA SER A 175 -4.85 -35.53 18.13
C SER A 175 -4.67 -37.01 17.77
N LYS A 176 -5.41 -37.46 16.75
CA LYS A 176 -5.26 -38.84 16.25
C LYS A 176 -3.87 -39.09 15.65
N ASN A 177 -3.23 -38.04 15.13
CA ASN A 177 -1.93 -38.10 14.47
C ASN A 177 -0.77 -38.22 15.46
N ALA A 178 -1.00 -37.91 16.74
CA ALA A 178 -0.01 -38.10 17.80
C ALA A 178 0.49 -39.54 17.97
N ARG A 179 -0.25 -40.54 17.46
CA ARG A 179 0.19 -41.95 17.45
C ARG A 179 1.34 -42.22 16.48
N GLU A 180 1.51 -41.36 15.47
CA GLU A 180 2.51 -41.50 14.40
C GLU A 180 3.85 -40.85 14.80
N GLU A 181 3.90 -40.13 15.93
CA GLU A 181 5.07 -39.42 16.45
C GLU A 181 5.31 -39.74 17.92
N GLU A 182 6.57 -39.90 18.29
CA GLU A 182 6.94 -40.10 19.69
C GLU A 182 6.74 -38.80 20.49
N PRO A 183 6.14 -38.87 21.70
CA PRO A 183 5.99 -37.69 22.53
C PRO A 183 7.37 -37.18 23.00
N PRO A 184 7.54 -35.86 23.17
CA PRO A 184 8.78 -35.30 23.68
C PRO A 184 9.08 -35.82 25.09
N ALA A 185 10.37 -36.10 25.37
CA ALA A 185 10.79 -36.54 26.69
C ALA A 185 10.47 -35.48 27.76
N GLU A 186 9.97 -35.91 28.92
CA GLU A 186 9.55 -35.03 30.00
C GLU A 186 10.74 -34.18 30.49
N GLY A 187 10.64 -32.86 30.34
CA GLY A 187 11.69 -31.91 30.71
C GLY A 187 12.81 -31.72 29.68
N ALA A 188 12.68 -32.25 28.46
CA ALA A 188 13.65 -32.00 27.39
C ALA A 188 13.79 -30.48 27.11
N PRO A 189 15.02 -29.97 26.88
CA PRO A 189 15.22 -28.58 26.50
C PRO A 189 14.56 -28.31 25.14
N PHE A 190 13.99 -27.11 24.99
CA PHE A 190 13.45 -26.69 23.71
C PHE A 190 14.58 -26.55 22.68
N ASP A 191 14.42 -27.18 21.52
CA ASP A 191 15.36 -27.06 20.40
C ASP A 191 14.84 -26.04 19.36
N PRO A 192 15.45 -24.85 19.26
CA PRO A 192 15.03 -23.82 18.32
C PRO A 192 15.38 -24.16 16.86
N ASN A 193 16.18 -25.20 16.60
CA ASN A 193 16.57 -25.58 15.24
C ASN A 193 15.60 -26.58 14.58
N LEU A 194 14.68 -27.16 15.37
CA LEU A 194 13.68 -28.07 14.83
C LEU A 194 12.79 -27.33 13.83
N ARG A 195 12.39 -28.04 12.76
CA ARG A 195 11.54 -27.52 11.70
C ARG A 195 10.40 -28.48 11.44
N ALA A 196 9.23 -27.93 11.09
CA ALA A 196 8.12 -28.72 10.60
C ALA A 196 8.53 -29.47 9.33
N SER A 197 8.42 -30.79 9.36
CA SER A 197 8.88 -31.69 8.28
C SER A 197 7.84 -32.72 7.89
N ARG A 198 7.00 -33.14 8.84
CA ARG A 198 5.89 -34.06 8.62
C ARG A 198 4.58 -33.30 8.70
N PHE A 199 3.71 -33.55 7.73
CA PHE A 199 2.41 -32.90 7.59
C PHE A 199 1.37 -33.96 7.30
N TYR A 200 0.28 -33.96 8.07
CA TYR A 200 -0.85 -34.85 7.93
C TYR A 200 -1.94 -34.14 7.14
N PHE A 201 -2.36 -34.74 6.03
CA PHE A 201 -3.40 -34.21 5.16
C PHE A 201 -4.53 -35.22 5.03
N ASP A 202 -5.77 -34.76 5.21
CA ASP A 202 -6.99 -35.51 4.92
C ASP A 202 -7.77 -34.78 3.83
N VAL A 203 -7.86 -35.34 2.62
CA VAL A 203 -8.53 -34.68 1.49
C VAL A 203 -9.90 -35.30 1.25
N GLU A 204 -10.95 -34.51 1.43
CA GLU A 204 -12.33 -34.90 1.15
C GLU A 204 -12.80 -34.39 -0.22
N SER A 205 -13.20 -35.30 -1.10
CA SER A 205 -13.69 -34.95 -2.44
C SER A 205 -15.18 -34.61 -2.44
N THR A 206 -15.59 -33.68 -3.33
CA THR A 206 -17.02 -33.44 -3.64
C THR A 206 -17.64 -34.53 -4.53
N GLY A 207 -16.85 -35.52 -4.94
CA GLY A 207 -17.25 -36.61 -5.84
C GLY A 207 -17.01 -36.32 -7.33
N SER A 208 -16.67 -35.08 -7.68
CA SER A 208 -16.35 -34.69 -9.07
C SER A 208 -15.04 -35.31 -9.58
N LEU A 209 -14.09 -35.56 -8.67
CA LEU A 209 -12.79 -36.19 -8.88
C LEU A 209 -12.50 -37.19 -7.76
N HIS A 210 -11.65 -38.19 -7.99
CA HIS A 210 -11.21 -39.07 -6.90
C HIS A 210 -10.20 -38.35 -5.98
N PRO A 211 -10.19 -38.55 -4.64
CA PRO A 211 -9.25 -37.87 -3.73
C PRO A 211 -7.78 -38.00 -4.14
N ALA A 212 -7.35 -39.17 -4.61
CA ALA A 212 -6.00 -39.37 -5.12
C ALA A 212 -5.69 -38.49 -6.35
N GLU A 213 -6.63 -38.42 -7.31
CA GLU A 213 -6.50 -37.61 -8.52
C GLU A 213 -6.46 -36.12 -8.19
N ILE A 214 -7.18 -35.67 -7.16
CA ILE A 214 -7.14 -34.28 -6.67
C ILE A 214 -5.71 -33.92 -6.23
N VAL A 215 -5.06 -34.78 -5.44
CA VAL A 215 -3.70 -34.53 -4.95
C VAL A 215 -2.70 -34.57 -6.10
N GLU A 216 -2.75 -35.60 -6.96
CA GLU A 216 -1.86 -35.75 -8.12
C GLU A 216 -1.98 -34.58 -9.10
N THR A 217 -3.22 -34.18 -9.41
CA THR A 217 -3.50 -33.03 -10.29
C THR A 217 -3.06 -31.74 -9.63
N GLY A 218 -3.28 -31.58 -8.32
CA GLY A 218 -2.82 -30.44 -7.54
C GLY A 218 -1.31 -30.25 -7.59
N LEU A 219 -0.55 -31.33 -7.40
CA LEU A 219 0.91 -31.35 -7.51
C LEU A 219 1.36 -31.02 -8.94
N THR A 220 0.78 -31.68 -9.94
CA THR A 220 1.09 -31.44 -11.36
C THR A 220 0.85 -29.98 -11.74
N LEU A 221 -0.25 -29.39 -11.29
CA LEU A 221 -0.57 -27.98 -11.55
C LEU A 221 0.38 -27.02 -10.82
N LEU A 222 0.84 -27.38 -9.62
CA LEU A 222 1.84 -26.61 -8.89
C LEU A 222 3.18 -26.64 -9.61
N GLU A 223 3.65 -27.83 -10.02
CA GLU A 223 4.86 -28.01 -10.82
C GLU A 223 4.79 -27.21 -12.12
N TYR A 224 3.70 -27.35 -12.87
CA TYR A 224 3.47 -26.60 -14.11
C TYR A 224 3.57 -25.09 -13.89
N LYS A 225 2.91 -24.55 -12.85
CA LYS A 225 2.98 -23.12 -12.53
C LYS A 225 4.38 -22.67 -12.14
N THR A 226 5.11 -23.47 -11.37
CA THR A 226 6.51 -23.16 -11.02
C THR A 226 7.40 -23.19 -12.26
N ALA A 227 7.21 -24.17 -13.15
CA ALA A 227 7.93 -24.27 -14.41
C ALA A 227 7.62 -23.09 -15.35
N GLN A 228 6.36 -22.64 -15.42
CA GLN A 228 6.00 -21.42 -16.15
C GLN A 228 6.74 -20.20 -15.63
N ILE A 229 6.82 -20.01 -14.31
CA ILE A 229 7.60 -18.92 -13.71
C ILE A 229 9.08 -19.02 -14.10
N VAL A 230 9.67 -20.22 -14.02
CA VAL A 230 11.07 -20.44 -14.42
C VAL A 230 11.27 -20.17 -15.91
N GLN A 231 10.35 -20.59 -16.78
CA GLN A 231 10.40 -20.35 -18.21
C GLN A 231 10.28 -18.85 -18.53
N GLU A 232 9.35 -18.15 -17.90
CA GLU A 232 9.19 -16.70 -18.06
C GLU A 232 10.43 -15.96 -17.58
N LEU A 233 11.00 -16.34 -16.42
CA LEU A 233 12.28 -15.82 -15.96
C LEU A 233 13.42 -16.14 -16.96
N GLY A 234 13.46 -17.35 -17.50
CA GLY A 234 14.43 -17.77 -18.52
C GLY A 234 14.32 -16.95 -19.81
N MET A 235 13.10 -16.68 -20.28
CA MET A 235 12.84 -15.81 -21.44
C MET A 235 13.22 -14.36 -21.16
N LEU A 236 12.99 -13.86 -19.94
CA LEU A 236 13.45 -12.54 -19.51
C LEU A 236 14.98 -12.46 -19.50
N PHE A 237 15.67 -13.52 -19.07
CA PHE A 237 17.14 -13.58 -19.10
C PHE A 237 17.69 -13.71 -20.54
N GLN A 238 17.06 -14.51 -21.40
CA GLN A 238 17.46 -14.58 -22.82
C GLN A 238 17.20 -13.26 -23.57
N GLN A 239 16.09 -12.56 -23.34
CA GLN A 239 15.86 -11.24 -23.94
C GLN A 239 16.77 -10.16 -23.37
N ALA A 240 17.28 -10.32 -22.14
CA ALA A 240 18.39 -9.52 -21.65
C ALA A 240 19.67 -9.82 -22.46
N ASP A 241 19.99 -11.08 -22.75
CA ASP A 241 21.19 -11.45 -23.51
C ASP A 241 21.19 -10.97 -24.98
N VAL A 242 20.05 -10.98 -25.68
CA VAL A 242 19.99 -10.47 -27.08
C VAL A 242 20.08 -8.94 -27.15
N ASN A 243 19.57 -8.23 -26.14
CA ASN A 243 19.73 -6.77 -26.05
C ASN A 243 21.07 -6.36 -25.41
N ALA A 244 21.74 -7.27 -24.70
CA ALA A 244 23.05 -7.09 -24.08
C ALA A 244 24.24 -7.35 -25.03
N ALA A 245 24.00 -7.79 -26.27
CA ALA A 245 25.03 -7.73 -27.31
C ALA A 245 25.45 -6.27 -27.66
N GLY A 246 24.73 -5.27 -27.12
CA GLY A 246 25.13 -3.86 -27.15
C GLY A 246 25.56 -3.27 -25.79
N ALA A 247 25.36 -3.97 -24.66
CA ALA A 247 25.76 -3.47 -23.34
C ALA A 247 25.78 -4.63 -22.34
N ALA A 248 26.97 -4.90 -21.81
CA ALA A 248 27.24 -5.94 -20.82
C ALA A 248 26.30 -5.87 -19.60
N ALA A 249 25.68 -7.01 -19.25
CA ALA A 249 25.71 -7.62 -17.91
C ALA A 249 24.76 -8.83 -17.87
N ALA A 250 25.34 -10.01 -17.67
CA ALA A 250 24.65 -11.27 -17.40
C ALA A 250 24.20 -11.33 -15.93
N ASN A 251 23.12 -12.09 -15.70
CA ASN A 251 22.50 -12.46 -14.42
C ASN A 251 21.58 -11.41 -13.78
N GLY A 252 20.34 -11.82 -13.52
CA GLY A 252 19.23 -11.11 -12.86
C GLY A 252 19.44 -10.60 -11.44
N VAL A 253 20.61 -10.06 -11.15
CA VAL A 253 20.83 -9.15 -10.05
C VAL A 253 20.43 -7.79 -10.61
N TYR A 254 19.35 -7.18 -10.10
CA TYR A 254 19.20 -5.73 -10.29
C TYR A 254 20.50 -5.11 -9.80
N ASP A 255 21.18 -4.39 -10.69
CA ASP A 255 22.49 -3.80 -10.41
C ASP A 255 22.39 -3.09 -9.04
N PRO A 256 23.32 -3.34 -8.09
CA PRO A 256 23.47 -2.48 -6.94
C PRO A 256 23.40 -1.03 -7.43
N TYR A 257 22.72 -0.12 -6.73
CA TYR A 257 22.41 1.27 -7.12
C TYR A 257 21.04 1.53 -7.79
N SER A 258 20.25 0.51 -8.14
CA SER A 258 18.93 0.71 -8.77
C SER A 258 17.92 1.44 -7.87
N ALA A 259 17.84 1.10 -6.57
CA ALA A 259 16.86 1.72 -5.67
C ALA A 259 17.28 3.14 -5.26
N LYS A 260 18.58 3.37 -5.04
CA LYS A 260 19.13 4.72 -4.80
C LYS A 260 18.81 5.66 -5.95
N SER A 261 19.14 5.28 -7.19
CA SER A 261 18.90 6.11 -8.37
C SER A 261 17.40 6.38 -8.56
N ARG A 262 16.54 5.41 -8.25
CA ARG A 262 15.08 5.58 -8.31
C ARG A 262 14.56 6.59 -7.29
N LEU A 263 15.10 6.58 -6.06
CA LEU A 263 14.76 7.56 -5.03
C LEU A 263 15.22 8.98 -5.41
N GLU A 264 16.42 9.11 -5.97
CA GLU A 264 16.94 10.37 -6.47
C GLU A 264 16.13 10.89 -7.67
N GLU A 265 15.75 10.00 -8.61
CA GLU A 265 14.92 10.33 -9.77
C GLU A 265 13.55 10.87 -9.33
N TYR A 266 12.93 10.24 -8.33
CA TYR A 266 11.64 10.65 -7.76
C TYR A 266 11.65 12.12 -7.31
N PHE A 267 12.66 12.54 -6.54
CA PHE A 267 12.74 13.91 -6.00
C PHE A 267 13.37 14.94 -6.95
N SER A 268 14.18 14.52 -7.93
CA SER A 268 14.90 15.45 -8.82
C SER A 268 14.19 15.71 -10.16
N LYS A 269 13.50 14.70 -10.68
CA LYS A 269 12.90 14.69 -12.02
C LYS A 269 11.38 14.78 -11.99
N TYR A 270 10.75 14.03 -11.09
CA TYR A 270 9.29 13.91 -11.07
C TYR A 270 8.59 14.82 -10.08
N MET A 271 9.29 15.27 -9.03
CA MET A 271 8.73 16.35 -8.22
C MET A 271 8.75 17.67 -9.01
N PRO A 272 7.63 18.40 -9.04
CA PRO A 272 7.48 19.66 -9.77
C PRO A 272 8.55 20.69 -9.45
N ARG A 273 8.98 21.40 -10.51
CA ARG A 273 10.03 22.42 -10.45
C ARG A 273 9.50 23.85 -10.40
N ASN A 274 8.43 24.14 -11.14
CA ASN A 274 7.78 25.45 -11.16
C ASN A 274 6.42 25.43 -11.89
N GLU A 275 5.74 24.29 -11.92
CA GLU A 275 4.49 24.15 -12.66
C GLU A 275 3.35 24.84 -11.89
N SER A 276 2.55 25.65 -12.59
CA SER A 276 1.57 26.53 -11.96
C SER A 276 0.31 25.80 -11.50
N LYS A 277 -0.04 24.66 -12.10
CA LYS A 277 -1.21 23.84 -11.73
C LYS A 277 -0.99 22.35 -12.08
N LEU A 278 -0.70 21.54 -11.06
CA LEU A 278 -0.75 20.08 -11.16
C LEU A 278 -2.05 19.56 -10.56
N GLY A 279 -2.85 18.88 -11.37
CA GLY A 279 -4.13 18.30 -10.97
C GLY A 279 -3.99 16.90 -10.37
N PHE A 280 -5.10 16.39 -9.82
CA PHE A 280 -5.17 15.05 -9.22
C PHE A 280 -4.69 13.93 -10.15
N SER A 281 -5.02 14.00 -11.45
CA SER A 281 -4.65 12.97 -12.45
C SER A 281 -3.13 12.79 -12.60
N TYR A 282 -2.38 13.90 -12.56
CA TYR A 282 -0.91 13.85 -12.59
C TYR A 282 -0.38 13.12 -11.36
N TRP A 283 -0.82 13.53 -10.18
CA TRP A 283 -0.36 12.93 -8.94
C TRP A 283 -0.76 11.46 -8.84
N SER A 284 -1.97 11.11 -9.25
CA SER A 284 -2.43 9.72 -9.30
C SER A 284 -1.51 8.87 -10.17
N SER A 285 -1.20 9.33 -11.39
CA SER A 285 -0.28 8.64 -12.30
C SER A 285 1.13 8.50 -11.71
N LEU A 286 1.67 9.58 -11.12
CA LEU A 286 2.99 9.58 -10.52
C LEU A 286 3.10 8.58 -9.35
N PHE A 287 2.16 8.62 -8.41
CA PHE A 287 2.16 7.72 -7.27
C PHE A 287 1.84 6.28 -7.65
N ASP A 288 1.06 6.06 -8.72
CA ASP A 288 0.91 4.73 -9.28
C ASP A 288 2.20 4.18 -9.86
N ASP A 289 3.02 5.01 -10.49
CA ASP A 289 4.27 4.56 -11.08
C ASP A 289 5.36 4.30 -10.03
N PHE A 290 5.38 5.09 -8.95
CA PHE A 290 6.45 5.06 -7.96
C PHE A 290 6.15 4.26 -6.68
N TYR A 291 4.90 4.09 -6.27
CA TYR A 291 4.54 3.36 -5.06
C TYR A 291 3.85 2.04 -5.36
N VAL A 292 4.03 1.06 -4.47
CA VAL A 292 3.18 -0.14 -4.44
C VAL A 292 1.78 0.24 -3.92
N PRO A 293 0.72 -0.56 -4.20
CA PRO A 293 -0.63 -0.25 -3.72
C PRO A 293 -0.69 -0.06 -2.20
N THR A 294 0.00 -0.90 -1.43
CA THR A 294 0.08 -0.82 0.04
C THR A 294 1.11 0.20 0.55
N GLY A 295 1.63 1.05 -0.33
CA GLY A 295 2.74 1.94 -0.02
C GLY A 295 2.36 3.03 0.99
N THR A 296 3.30 3.42 1.86
CA THR A 296 3.08 4.49 2.86
C THR A 296 4.22 5.50 2.90
N MET A 297 3.89 6.79 2.94
CA MET A 297 4.83 7.87 3.19
C MET A 297 4.67 8.38 4.62
N ARG A 298 5.76 8.42 5.38
CA ARG A 298 5.85 8.94 6.73
C ARG A 298 6.70 10.21 6.78
N MET A 299 6.18 11.24 7.45
CA MET A 299 6.93 12.44 7.80
C MET A 299 6.90 12.62 9.32
N LEU A 300 8.08 12.69 9.93
CA LEU A 300 8.24 13.05 11.33
C LEU A 300 8.79 14.48 11.35
N LEU A 301 7.91 15.43 11.63
CA LEU A 301 8.25 16.84 11.63
C LEU A 301 8.46 17.33 13.06
N MET A 302 9.53 18.10 13.27
CA MET A 302 9.81 18.73 14.55
C MET A 302 9.42 20.19 14.51
N ASN A 303 8.71 20.64 15.54
CA ASN A 303 8.48 22.04 15.79
C ASN A 303 9.74 22.64 16.43
N GLU A 304 10.32 23.65 15.80
CA GLU A 304 11.58 24.23 16.26
C GLU A 304 11.44 25.00 17.59
N GLU A 305 10.27 25.60 17.83
CA GLU A 305 9.98 26.44 18.99
C GLU A 305 9.57 25.60 20.20
N THR A 306 8.65 24.65 20.01
CA THR A 306 8.13 23.82 21.11
C THR A 306 8.92 22.53 21.31
N LYS A 307 9.81 22.18 20.37
CA LYS A 307 10.52 20.89 20.29
C LYS A 307 9.59 19.67 20.24
N GLN A 308 8.29 19.86 20.02
CA GLN A 308 7.34 18.77 19.84
C GLN A 308 7.55 18.11 18.48
N ARG A 309 7.44 16.78 18.45
CA ARG A 309 7.49 15.98 17.22
C ARG A 309 6.09 15.54 16.85
N GLN A 310 5.75 15.67 15.57
CA GLN A 310 4.48 15.19 15.03
C GLN A 310 4.74 14.19 13.92
N ARG A 311 4.01 13.07 13.98
CA ARG A 311 4.05 11.99 12.98
C ARG A 311 2.87 12.12 12.03
N PHE A 312 3.16 12.07 10.74
CA PHE A 312 2.19 12.04 9.65
C PHE A 312 2.45 10.79 8.82
N ASP A 313 1.48 9.89 8.78
CA ASP A 313 1.50 8.69 7.93
C ASP A 313 0.43 8.85 6.86
N ILE A 314 0.84 8.75 5.60
CA ILE A 314 -0.02 8.97 4.44
C ILE A 314 0.09 7.74 3.55
N ALA A 315 -0.99 6.96 3.45
CA ALA A 315 -1.06 5.82 2.53
C ALA A 315 -1.11 6.31 1.07
N LYS A 316 -0.64 5.46 0.15
CA LYS A 316 -0.49 5.78 -1.28
C LYS A 316 -1.77 6.31 -1.91
N GLU A 317 -2.95 5.80 -1.52
CA GLU A 317 -4.26 6.22 -2.03
C GLU A 317 -4.57 7.70 -1.74
N PHE A 318 -4.01 8.23 -0.66
CA PHE A 318 -4.23 9.61 -0.22
C PHE A 318 -3.13 10.57 -0.66
N LEU A 319 -1.97 10.07 -1.10
CA LEU A 319 -0.88 10.90 -1.61
C LEU A 319 -1.31 11.83 -2.76
N PRO A 320 -2.09 11.39 -3.77
CA PRO A 320 -2.54 12.30 -4.81
C PRO A 320 -3.37 13.48 -4.28
N HIS A 321 -4.23 13.24 -3.30
CA HIS A 321 -5.04 14.27 -2.67
C HIS A 321 -4.19 15.24 -1.84
N PHE A 322 -3.28 14.70 -1.03
CA PHE A 322 -2.37 15.48 -0.20
C PHE A 322 -1.54 16.45 -1.05
N PHE A 323 -0.86 15.97 -2.09
CA PHE A 323 -0.03 16.82 -2.94
C PHE A 323 -0.86 17.81 -3.76
N THR A 324 -2.04 17.43 -4.24
CA THR A 324 -2.95 18.39 -4.90
C THR A 324 -3.28 19.56 -3.98
N LEU A 325 -3.55 19.31 -2.69
CA LEU A 325 -3.82 20.34 -1.70
C LEU A 325 -2.59 21.21 -1.42
N CYS A 326 -1.41 20.62 -1.26
CA CYS A 326 -0.18 21.39 -1.06
C CYS A 326 0.07 22.37 -2.22
N PHE A 327 -0.15 21.94 -3.47
CA PHE A 327 0.01 22.79 -4.65
C PHE A 327 -1.07 23.88 -4.76
N ALA A 328 -2.32 23.55 -4.40
CA ALA A 328 -3.39 24.52 -4.29
C ALA A 328 -3.07 25.61 -3.25
N HIS A 329 -2.38 25.26 -2.16
CA HIS A 329 -1.89 26.17 -1.13
C HIS A 329 -0.49 26.75 -1.41
N ASN A 330 -0.21 27.00 -2.70
CA ASN A 330 0.98 27.72 -3.16
C ASN A 330 2.33 27.03 -2.93
N MET A 331 2.38 25.73 -2.63
CA MET A 331 3.64 24.98 -2.80
C MET A 331 4.02 24.95 -4.28
N ARG A 332 5.29 25.18 -4.59
CA ARG A 332 5.81 25.19 -5.98
C ARG A 332 6.94 24.20 -6.18
N VAL A 333 7.82 24.08 -5.19
CA VAL A 333 8.96 23.17 -5.23
C VAL A 333 8.98 22.35 -3.96
N MET A 334 9.18 21.04 -4.09
CA MET A 334 9.56 20.15 -3.00
C MET A 334 10.72 19.29 -3.48
N ARG A 335 11.88 19.40 -2.86
CA ARG A 335 13.08 18.62 -3.21
C ARG A 335 13.74 18.05 -1.98
N MET A 336 14.21 16.81 -2.09
CA MET A 336 15.13 16.22 -1.13
C MET A 336 16.49 16.08 -1.78
N GLN A 337 17.52 16.64 -1.15
CA GLN A 337 18.91 16.43 -1.51
C GLN A 337 19.50 15.43 -0.52
N PHE A 338 20.03 14.33 -1.05
CA PHE A 338 20.61 13.26 -0.26
C PHE A 338 22.13 13.41 -0.25
N THR A 339 22.74 13.25 0.92
CA THR A 339 24.18 13.11 1.10
C THR A 339 24.44 11.79 1.82
N ASP A 340 25.46 11.04 1.38
CA ASP A 340 25.83 9.73 1.92
C ASP A 340 24.67 8.72 1.96
N ILE A 341 24.03 8.53 0.80
CA ILE A 341 22.96 7.55 0.60
C ILE A 341 23.55 6.14 0.46
N ASN A 342 23.13 5.26 1.37
CA ASN A 342 23.51 3.85 1.42
C ASN A 342 22.34 2.99 0.96
N GLU A 343 22.65 1.91 0.25
CA GLU A 343 21.68 0.94 -0.23
C GLU A 343 22.06 -0.44 0.31
N TYR A 344 21.09 -1.13 0.89
CA TYR A 344 21.24 -2.48 1.44
C TYR A 344 20.25 -3.40 0.74
N LEU A 345 20.74 -4.55 0.29
CA LEU A 345 19.89 -5.62 -0.21
C LEU A 345 19.35 -6.42 0.99
N CYS A 346 18.04 -6.65 0.98
CA CYS A 346 17.37 -7.48 1.97
C CYS A 346 16.82 -8.73 1.26
N ASP A 347 17.11 -9.90 1.81
CA ASP A 347 16.43 -11.13 1.41
C ASP A 347 15.03 -11.13 2.06
N PRO A 348 13.94 -11.10 1.28
CA PRO A 348 12.58 -11.12 1.83
C PRO A 348 12.30 -12.39 2.65
N SER A 349 13.03 -13.48 2.42
CA SER A 349 12.89 -14.75 3.15
C SER A 349 13.68 -14.82 4.46
N ARG A 350 14.61 -13.88 4.67
CA ARG A 350 15.47 -13.78 5.87
C ARG A 350 15.59 -12.32 6.30
N PRO A 351 14.53 -11.71 6.87
CA PRO A 351 14.61 -10.35 7.35
C PRO A 351 15.70 -10.25 8.43
N PRO A 352 16.51 -9.17 8.44
CA PRO A 352 17.53 -8.94 9.46
C PRO A 352 16.88 -8.88 10.84
N ALA A 353 17.59 -9.43 11.85
CA ALA A 353 17.12 -9.41 13.22
C ALA A 353 16.83 -7.96 13.68
N PRO A 354 15.79 -7.73 14.50
CA PRO A 354 15.54 -6.41 15.07
C PRO A 354 16.80 -5.94 15.81
N PRO A 355 17.21 -4.66 15.65
CA PRO A 355 18.43 -4.15 16.27
C PRO A 355 18.35 -4.34 17.79
N THR A 356 19.38 -4.96 18.35
CA THR A 356 19.54 -5.10 19.80
C THR A 356 19.79 -3.72 20.38
N GLY A 357 18.92 -3.30 21.31
CA GLY A 357 18.81 -1.95 21.87
C GLY A 357 20.03 -1.05 21.72
N SER A 358 19.93 -0.07 20.83
CA SER A 358 20.74 1.14 20.87
C SER A 358 19.83 2.33 21.19
N TYR A 359 20.23 3.10 22.20
CA TYR A 359 19.61 4.37 22.61
C TYR A 359 19.88 5.48 21.57
N GLU A 360 20.02 5.14 20.30
CA GLU A 360 20.08 6.11 19.21
C GLU A 360 18.64 6.40 18.75
N PRO A 361 18.31 7.65 18.36
CA PRO A 361 17.03 7.95 17.73
C PRO A 361 16.98 7.32 16.33
N GLY A 362 16.80 6.00 16.28
CA GLY A 362 16.61 5.24 15.05
C GLY A 362 15.29 5.60 14.38
N TYR A 363 15.19 5.29 13.09
CA TYR A 363 13.95 5.44 12.35
C TYR A 363 12.84 4.60 13.04
N PRO A 364 11.67 5.18 13.35
CA PRO A 364 10.57 4.40 13.92
C PRO A 364 10.10 3.34 12.92
N THR A 365 9.77 2.16 13.46
CA THR A 365 9.27 0.94 12.78
C THR A 365 8.29 1.23 11.63
N PRO A 366 8.34 0.49 10.50
CA PRO A 366 8.68 -0.93 10.42
C PRO A 366 10.15 -1.18 10.05
N LEU A 367 10.70 -2.27 10.58
CA LEU A 367 12.11 -2.64 10.42
C LEU A 367 12.41 -3.17 9.01
N VAL A 368 11.55 -4.03 8.48
CA VAL A 368 11.47 -4.49 7.07
C VAL A 368 10.01 -4.92 6.84
N LEU A 369 9.43 -4.66 5.67
CA LEU A 369 8.08 -5.11 5.31
C LEU A 369 8.17 -6.34 4.39
N ASP A 370 7.17 -7.23 4.42
CA ASP A 370 7.13 -8.41 3.55
C ASP A 370 7.27 -7.98 2.07
N GLY A 371 8.21 -8.61 1.37
CA GLY A 371 8.54 -8.30 -0.03
C GLY A 371 9.51 -7.13 -0.25
N THR A 372 10.01 -6.46 0.81
CA THR A 372 11.10 -5.49 0.68
C THR A 372 12.38 -6.19 0.23
N THR A 373 12.95 -5.71 -0.87
CA THR A 373 14.20 -6.24 -1.46
C THR A 373 15.36 -5.26 -1.33
N HIS A 374 15.08 -3.96 -1.35
CA HIS A 374 16.11 -2.92 -1.26
C HIS A 374 15.73 -1.92 -0.16
N ILE A 375 16.69 -1.59 0.69
CA ILE A 375 16.58 -0.62 1.77
C ILE A 375 17.55 0.51 1.45
N VAL A 376 17.04 1.73 1.32
CA VAL A 376 17.83 2.92 1.04
C VAL A 376 17.81 3.82 2.26
N GLU A 377 18.98 4.18 2.78
CA GLU A 377 19.12 5.03 3.96
C GLU A 377 20.05 6.20 3.69
N ALA A 378 19.64 7.39 4.09
CA ALA A 378 20.46 8.58 4.07
C ALA A 378 20.36 9.27 5.43
N LYS A 379 21.48 9.41 6.13
CA LYS A 379 21.53 10.08 7.43
C LYS A 379 21.43 11.61 7.30
N ASN A 380 21.95 12.14 6.20
CA ASN A 380 22.03 13.57 5.95
C ASN A 380 21.19 13.92 4.71
N VAL A 381 19.98 14.42 4.94
CA VAL A 381 19.03 14.81 3.90
C VAL A 381 18.55 16.23 4.13
N LEU A 382 18.62 17.05 3.09
CA LEU A 382 18.04 18.39 3.06
C LEU A 382 16.74 18.37 2.27
N LEU A 383 15.62 18.46 2.98
CA LEU A 383 14.30 18.72 2.38
C LEU A 383 14.11 20.22 2.24
N CYS A 384 13.88 20.68 1.01
CA CYS A 384 13.63 22.06 0.67
C CYS A 384 12.24 22.21 0.03
N ILE A 385 11.40 23.05 0.62
CA ILE A 385 10.08 23.40 0.11
C ILE A 385 10.05 24.89 -0.17
N VAL A 386 9.65 25.28 -1.38
CA VAL A 386 9.53 26.68 -1.81
C VAL A 386 8.08 26.97 -2.19
N TYR A 387 7.58 28.09 -1.69
CA TYR A 387 6.21 28.56 -1.90
C TYR A 387 6.18 29.72 -2.90
N ALA A 388 5.01 29.94 -3.52
CA ALA A 388 4.84 30.95 -4.57
C ALA A 388 5.10 32.39 -4.11
N ASN A 389 4.89 32.68 -2.83
CA ASN A 389 5.21 33.97 -2.20
C ASN A 389 6.70 34.13 -1.86
N GLY A 390 7.57 33.18 -2.24
CA GLY A 390 9.01 33.22 -1.97
C GLY A 390 9.41 32.66 -0.61
N TRP A 391 8.45 32.28 0.24
CA TRP A 391 8.76 31.59 1.50
C TRP A 391 9.44 30.26 1.23
N GLN A 392 10.39 29.91 2.08
CA GLN A 392 11.13 28.67 1.96
C GLN A 392 11.24 27.96 3.31
N CYS A 393 10.94 26.66 3.32
CA CYS A 393 11.15 25.79 4.46
C CYS A 393 12.25 24.79 4.12
N GLN A 394 13.34 24.81 4.90
CA GLN A 394 14.43 23.85 4.80
C GLN A 394 14.46 22.98 6.04
N ALA A 395 14.30 21.67 5.89
CA ALA A 395 14.42 20.70 6.97
C ALA A 395 15.62 19.80 6.73
N ILE A 396 16.48 19.68 7.73
CA ILE A 396 17.59 18.73 7.74
C ILE A 396 17.17 17.52 8.56
N GLY A 397 17.42 16.34 8.03
CA GLY A 397 16.96 15.11 8.65
C GLY A 397 17.60 13.88 8.05
N SER A 398 17.01 12.75 8.42
CA SER A 398 17.39 11.44 7.92
C SER A 398 16.22 10.86 7.11
N CYS A 399 16.51 10.10 6.06
CA CYS A 399 15.52 9.44 5.22
C CYS A 399 15.78 7.94 5.15
N ARG A 400 14.71 7.13 5.21
CA ARG A 400 14.75 5.69 4.94
C ARG A 400 13.65 5.36 3.94
N ALA A 401 13.98 4.63 2.90
CA ALA A 401 13.03 4.13 1.90
C ALA A 401 13.17 2.61 1.72
N LEU A 402 12.04 1.91 1.71
CA LEU A 402 11.96 0.48 1.41
C LEU A 402 11.36 0.31 0.02
N PHE A 403 12.02 -0.49 -0.81
CA PHE A 403 11.59 -0.78 -2.18
C PHE A 403 11.30 -2.26 -2.37
N ALA A 404 10.27 -2.53 -3.17
CA ALA A 404 9.87 -3.86 -3.60
C ALA A 404 9.68 -3.89 -5.12
N PRO A 405 10.09 -4.98 -5.81
CA PRO A 405 9.73 -5.18 -7.20
C PRO A 405 8.22 -5.39 -7.28
N TYR A 406 7.55 -4.56 -8.06
CA TYR A 406 6.12 -4.71 -8.32
C TYR A 406 5.90 -4.78 -9.82
N SER A 407 5.00 -5.64 -10.28
CA SER A 407 4.71 -5.81 -11.71
C SER A 407 3.37 -5.16 -12.02
N LYS A 408 3.34 -4.30 -13.05
CA LYS A 408 2.10 -3.73 -13.58
C LYS A 408 1.92 -4.16 -15.02
N VAL A 409 0.69 -4.50 -15.39
CA VAL A 409 0.33 -4.73 -16.79
C VAL A 409 0.30 -3.37 -17.50
N ARG A 410 1.13 -3.20 -18.54
CA ARG A 410 1.07 -2.06 -19.47
C ARG A 410 0.86 -2.57 -20.88
N PHE A 411 0.17 -1.78 -21.70
CA PHE A 411 -0.11 -2.13 -23.09
C PHE A 411 0.96 -1.49 -23.98
N ASP A 412 1.91 -2.30 -24.45
CA ASP A 412 2.98 -1.85 -25.34
C ASP A 412 2.61 -2.11 -26.80
N PRO A 413 3.14 -1.33 -27.77
CA PRO A 413 2.95 -1.60 -29.19
C PRO A 413 3.30 -3.03 -29.54
N ALA A 414 2.43 -3.68 -30.33
CA ALA A 414 2.64 -5.08 -30.68
C ALA A 414 3.92 -5.24 -31.51
N PRO A 415 4.79 -6.20 -31.14
CA PRO A 415 5.94 -6.53 -31.96
C PRO A 415 5.48 -7.00 -33.36
N PRO A 416 6.32 -6.85 -34.39
CA PRO A 416 5.94 -7.21 -35.76
C PRO A 416 5.42 -8.65 -35.83
N GLY A 417 4.20 -8.84 -36.36
CA GLY A 417 3.57 -10.15 -36.51
C GLY A 417 2.60 -10.57 -35.40
N VAL A 418 2.48 -9.81 -34.30
CA VAL A 418 1.50 -10.08 -33.24
C VAL A 418 0.33 -9.10 -33.36
N LYS A 419 -0.92 -9.59 -33.41
CA LYS A 419 -2.10 -8.72 -33.39
C LYS A 419 -2.38 -8.28 -31.95
N GLY A 420 -2.30 -6.97 -31.71
CA GLY A 420 -2.69 -6.35 -30.43
C GLY A 420 -4.20 -6.15 -30.32
N ASN A 421 -4.59 -5.42 -29.27
CA ASN A 421 -5.95 -4.91 -29.08
C ASN A 421 -6.36 -3.92 -30.22
N ALA A 422 -7.53 -3.30 -30.13
CA ALA A 422 -8.02 -2.34 -31.14
C ALA A 422 -7.04 -1.15 -31.41
N GLU A 423 -6.10 -0.89 -30.51
CA GLU A 423 -5.04 0.12 -30.64
C GLU A 423 -3.68 -0.47 -31.07
N GLY A 424 -3.62 -1.75 -31.42
CA GLY A 424 -2.39 -2.44 -31.82
C GLY A 424 -1.40 -2.69 -30.67
N LYS A 425 -1.87 -2.73 -29.42
CA LYS A 425 -1.02 -2.94 -28.23
C LYS A 425 -1.28 -4.29 -27.58
N VAL A 426 -0.24 -4.90 -27.00
CA VAL A 426 -0.29 -6.18 -26.25
C VAL A 426 -0.01 -5.91 -24.78
N PRO A 427 -0.71 -6.58 -23.84
CA PRO A 427 -0.39 -6.48 -22.42
C PRO A 427 1.00 -7.10 -22.15
N ARG A 428 1.86 -6.34 -21.46
CA ARG A 428 3.16 -6.78 -20.97
C ARG A 428 3.29 -6.44 -19.49
N LEU A 429 3.89 -7.33 -18.73
CA LEU A 429 4.20 -7.10 -17.32
C LEU A 429 5.49 -6.28 -17.22
N HIS A 430 5.36 -5.04 -16.77
CA HIS A 430 6.48 -4.15 -16.46
C HIS A 430 6.78 -4.23 -14.96
N THR A 431 7.87 -4.94 -14.63
CA THR A 431 8.40 -5.04 -13.26
C THR A 431 9.36 -3.89 -13.00
N GLN A 432 9.05 -3.07 -11.99
CA GLN A 432 9.88 -1.94 -11.56
C GLN A 432 9.98 -1.92 -10.04
N LEU A 433 11.12 -1.45 -9.52
CA LEU A 433 11.26 -1.14 -8.10
C LEU A 433 10.35 0.04 -7.75
N ARG A 434 9.46 -0.20 -6.79
CA ARG A 434 8.50 0.80 -6.27
C ARG A 434 8.65 0.93 -4.76
N VAL A 435 8.36 2.13 -4.28
CA VAL A 435 8.40 2.51 -2.87
C VAL A 435 7.28 1.79 -2.14
N GLN A 436 7.65 0.98 -1.15
CA GLN A 436 6.74 0.37 -0.20
C GLN A 436 6.60 1.24 1.05
N TYR A 437 7.70 1.85 1.48
CA TYR A 437 7.71 2.74 2.63
C TYR A 437 8.73 3.85 2.42
N LEU A 438 8.36 5.09 2.68
CA LEU A 438 9.26 6.24 2.65
C LEU A 438 9.12 7.03 3.93
N CYS A 439 10.17 7.15 4.72
CA CYS A 439 10.16 7.87 5.98
C CYS A 439 11.20 8.99 5.96
N PHE A 440 10.74 10.23 6.13
CA PHE A 440 11.59 11.38 6.41
C PHE A 440 11.47 11.79 7.87
N ASN A 441 12.61 11.85 8.57
CA ASN A 441 12.71 12.25 9.97
C ASN A 441 13.47 13.57 10.10
N SER A 442 12.73 14.66 10.36
CA SER A 442 13.29 15.99 10.55
C SER A 442 13.98 16.10 11.91
N LEU A 443 15.27 16.43 11.87
CA LEU A 443 16.10 16.70 13.05
C LEU A 443 16.15 18.20 13.36
N SER A 444 16.22 19.02 12.33
CA SER A 444 16.15 20.47 12.44
C SER A 444 15.43 21.04 11.23
N LYS A 445 15.01 22.30 11.36
CA LYS A 445 14.29 23.02 10.31
C LYS A 445 14.61 24.50 10.42
N ARG A 446 14.59 25.20 9.30
CA ARG A 446 14.70 26.66 9.20
C ARG A 446 13.66 27.16 8.20
N ILE A 447 13.04 28.29 8.53
CA ILE A 447 12.10 28.98 7.66
C ILE A 447 12.76 30.28 7.21
N TYR A 448 12.79 30.50 5.91
CA TYR A 448 13.32 31.70 5.29
C TYR A 448 12.16 32.51 4.72
N VAL A 449 12.23 33.82 4.96
CA VAL A 449 11.26 34.80 4.50
C VAL A 449 11.96 35.70 3.48
N PRO A 450 11.35 36.02 2.33
CA PRO A 450 11.89 36.99 1.39
C PRO A 450 12.16 38.34 2.07
N PHE A 451 13.28 38.96 1.71
CA PHE A 451 13.67 40.25 2.29
C PHE A 451 12.64 41.35 2.01
N ASP A 452 12.08 41.39 0.80
CA ASP A 452 11.07 42.38 0.40
C ASP A 452 9.76 42.28 1.21
N GLU A 453 9.36 41.06 1.55
CA GLU A 453 8.18 40.79 2.37
C GLU A 453 8.42 41.14 3.85
N MET A 454 9.64 40.94 4.33
CA MET A 454 10.05 41.36 5.67
C MET A 454 10.08 42.89 5.80
N VAL A 455 10.60 43.60 4.80
CA VAL A 455 10.72 45.08 4.81
C VAL A 455 9.36 45.78 4.76
N SER A 456 8.41 45.22 4.00
CA SER A 456 7.04 45.76 3.89
C SER A 456 6.22 45.65 5.19
N HIS A 457 6.67 44.86 6.16
CA HIS A 457 5.98 44.62 7.44
C HIS A 457 6.82 45.01 8.67
N LEU A 458 7.71 45.99 8.51
CA LEU A 458 8.47 46.57 9.63
C LEU A 458 7.56 47.49 10.47
N GLU A 459 7.46 47.22 11.76
CA GLU A 459 6.84 48.14 12.72
C GLU A 459 7.91 48.96 13.44
N SER A 460 7.66 50.26 13.56
CA SER A 460 8.49 51.13 14.38
C SER A 460 8.16 50.91 15.85
N ARG A 461 9.02 50.18 16.57
CA ARG A 461 8.87 49.97 18.01
C ARG A 461 9.73 50.95 18.78
N VAL A 462 9.14 51.60 19.76
CA VAL A 462 9.85 52.44 20.71
C VAL A 462 10.80 51.57 21.53
N ILE A 463 12.08 51.91 21.56
CA ILE A 463 13.07 51.27 22.41
C ILE A 463 12.69 51.56 23.87
N PRO A 464 12.57 50.53 24.74
CA PRO A 464 12.24 50.75 26.14
C PRO A 464 13.20 51.75 26.80
N ARG A 465 12.67 52.69 27.59
CA ARG A 465 13.46 53.74 28.24
C ARG A 465 14.65 53.20 29.01
N GLN A 466 14.49 52.05 29.67
CA GLN A 466 15.55 51.41 30.44
C GLN A 466 16.77 51.00 29.59
N VAL A 467 16.56 50.59 28.34
CA VAL A 467 17.66 50.26 27.42
C VAL A 467 18.38 51.54 26.98
N VAL A 468 17.63 52.61 26.71
CA VAL A 468 18.17 53.93 26.36
C VAL A 468 18.99 54.49 27.52
N GLU A 469 18.49 54.42 28.75
CA GLU A 469 19.18 54.81 29.97
C GLU A 469 20.46 53.99 30.18
N ASN A 470 20.43 52.68 29.94
CA ASN A 470 21.61 51.83 30.01
C ASN A 470 22.67 52.23 28.98
N ILE A 471 22.28 52.50 27.73
CA ILE A 471 23.19 52.97 26.68
C ILE A 471 23.81 54.34 27.02
N ILE A 472 22.99 55.28 27.53
CA ILE A 472 23.46 56.61 27.95
C ILE A 472 24.41 56.48 29.15
N SER A 473 24.06 55.63 30.13
CA SER A 473 24.90 55.37 31.31
C SER A 473 26.24 54.74 30.91
N TYR A 474 26.24 53.82 29.94
CA TYR A 474 27.43 53.21 29.38
C TYR A 474 28.29 54.22 28.63
N GLY A 475 27.68 55.06 27.78
CA GLY A 475 28.38 56.15 27.09
C GLY A 475 28.98 57.19 28.04
N ASN A 476 28.26 57.52 29.13
CA ASN A 476 28.76 58.43 30.17
C ASN A 476 29.86 57.81 31.02
N LYS A 477 29.81 56.50 31.31
CA LYS A 477 30.94 55.77 31.93
C LYS A 477 32.18 55.82 31.04
N ARG A 478 32.01 55.57 29.74
CA ARG A 478 33.10 55.62 28.74
C ARG A 478 33.69 57.03 28.55
N LYS A 479 32.89 58.08 28.73
CA LYS A 479 33.37 59.48 28.72
C LYS A 479 34.07 59.91 30.01
N LYS A 480 33.81 59.22 31.14
CA LYS A 480 34.44 59.50 32.44
C LYS A 480 35.78 58.78 32.62
N GLU A 481 36.08 57.80 31.80
CA GLU A 481 37.41 57.21 31.71
C GLU A 481 38.31 58.17 30.88
N PRO A 482 39.34 58.80 31.48
CA PRO A 482 40.32 59.53 30.70
C PRO A 482 41.03 58.51 29.79
N TYR A 483 41.26 58.91 28.55
CA TYR A 483 42.02 58.14 27.56
C TYR A 483 43.40 57.80 28.15
N GLY A 484 43.54 56.62 28.73
CA GLY A 484 44.80 56.07 29.16
C GLY A 484 45.46 55.43 27.95
N ASP A 485 46.41 56.14 27.36
CA ASP A 485 47.41 55.55 26.46
C ASP A 485 48.05 54.34 27.16
N LYS A 486 47.74 53.12 26.70
CA LYS A 486 48.70 52.01 26.68
C LYS A 486 48.46 51.11 25.47
N PRO A 487 49.50 50.85 24.64
CA PRO A 487 49.42 49.94 23.52
C PRO A 487 49.58 48.51 24.03
N GLU A 488 48.65 47.61 23.71
CA GLU A 488 48.92 46.18 23.83
C GLU A 488 48.70 45.48 22.49
N ASP A 489 49.76 44.74 22.19
CA ASP A 489 50.18 44.16 20.94
C ASP A 489 49.41 42.86 20.69
N TYR A 490 48.65 42.80 19.60
CA TYR A 490 48.22 41.54 18.99
C TYR A 490 48.29 41.67 17.46
N SER A 491 49.52 41.78 16.96
CA SER A 491 49.82 41.33 15.60
C SER A 491 50.04 39.81 15.61
N SER A 492 49.30 39.09 14.76
CA SER A 492 49.58 37.76 14.14
C SER A 492 48.23 37.04 13.89
N LYS A 493 47.78 36.68 12.69
CA LYS A 493 48.37 36.52 11.36
C LYS A 493 47.32 36.87 10.30
N ARG A 494 47.57 37.90 9.50
CA ARG A 494 47.14 37.92 8.10
C ARG A 494 48.28 37.31 7.30
N GLN A 495 48.06 36.17 6.66
CA GLN A 495 48.89 35.74 5.55
C GLN A 495 48.17 36.08 4.24
N HIS A 496 48.89 36.86 3.44
CA HIS A 496 48.63 37.28 2.07
C HIS A 496 48.32 36.12 1.14
N LEU A 497 47.46 36.37 0.14
CA LEU A 497 47.64 35.97 -1.27
C LEU A 497 46.46 36.59 -2.06
N ASP A 498 46.59 37.82 -2.54
CA ASP A 498 47.22 38.30 -3.78
C ASP A 498 46.13 38.62 -4.82
N LYS A 499 46.21 39.83 -5.37
CA LYS A 499 45.27 40.42 -6.33
C LYS A 499 46.11 40.84 -7.53
N SER A 500 46.00 40.12 -8.63
CA SER A 500 46.21 40.69 -9.97
C SER A 500 45.73 39.71 -11.03
N ASP A 501 44.65 40.09 -11.71
CA ASP A 501 44.49 40.11 -13.18
C ASP A 501 43.09 40.68 -13.45
N LEU A 502 42.98 41.95 -13.86
CA LEU A 502 42.80 42.41 -15.26
C LEU A 502 41.42 42.02 -15.81
N ASP A 503 40.57 42.85 -16.41
CA ASP A 503 40.52 44.29 -16.71
C ASP A 503 39.13 44.53 -17.39
N VAL A 504 38.85 45.78 -17.78
CA VAL A 504 37.94 46.21 -18.87
C VAL A 504 36.59 46.88 -18.49
N SER A 505 36.71 48.21 -18.32
CA SER A 505 35.96 49.33 -18.94
C SER A 505 34.46 49.60 -18.69
N ARG A 506 34.22 50.63 -17.87
CA ARG A 506 33.65 51.98 -18.15
C ARG A 506 32.65 52.19 -19.33
N SER A 507 31.46 52.71 -18.99
CA SER A 507 30.77 53.85 -19.64
C SER A 507 29.67 54.40 -18.68
N SER A 508 29.89 55.57 -18.05
CA SER A 508 29.29 56.91 -18.32
C SER A 508 27.84 57.07 -17.84
N GLU A 509 27.61 57.76 -16.71
CA GLU A 509 27.03 59.14 -16.58
C GLU A 509 25.59 59.00 -16.01
N GLU A 510 25.06 59.73 -15.04
CA GLU A 510 25.24 61.11 -14.56
C GLU A 510 24.85 61.20 -13.07
N SER A 511 25.53 62.07 -12.33
CA SER A 511 25.21 62.48 -10.96
C SER A 511 24.49 63.82 -10.94
N VAL A 512 23.42 63.97 -10.13
CA VAL A 512 22.96 65.28 -9.65
C VAL A 512 22.96 65.27 -8.13
N ASP A 513 23.83 66.13 -7.59
CA ASP A 513 23.97 66.54 -6.20
C ASP A 513 22.68 67.09 -5.59
N GLN A 514 22.32 66.65 -4.38
CA GLN A 514 21.76 67.54 -3.36
C GLN A 514 22.26 67.16 -1.96
N LYS A 515 23.00 68.08 -1.34
CA LYS A 515 23.44 68.04 0.05
C LYS A 515 22.40 68.77 0.92
N PRO A 516 21.83 68.17 1.98
CA PRO A 516 20.98 68.92 2.90
C PRO A 516 21.81 69.73 3.92
N PRO A 517 21.30 70.87 4.42
CA PRO A 517 22.06 71.84 5.20
C PRO A 517 22.23 71.39 6.66
N SER A 518 23.36 71.78 7.26
CA SER A 518 23.64 71.68 8.69
C SER A 518 22.85 72.74 9.48
N PRO A 519 22.11 72.39 10.54
CA PRO A 519 21.54 73.40 11.44
C PRO A 519 22.61 73.91 12.41
N GLN A 520 22.70 75.23 12.50
CA GLN A 520 23.46 75.96 13.53
C GLN A 520 22.90 75.65 14.92
N ALA A 521 23.81 75.51 15.88
CA ALA A 521 23.49 75.32 17.29
C ALA A 521 23.09 76.67 17.92
N ASP A 522 21.83 76.82 18.30
CA ASP A 522 21.44 77.77 19.34
C ASP A 522 21.43 77.06 20.69
N ARG A 523 22.32 77.54 21.55
CA ARG A 523 22.30 77.27 22.99
C ARG A 523 21.21 78.15 23.58
N ASP A 524 20.19 77.57 24.19
CA ASP A 524 19.57 78.16 25.39
C ASP A 524 18.68 77.17 26.14
N SER A 525 18.74 77.28 27.47
CA SER A 525 17.84 76.73 28.50
C SER A 525 17.75 75.21 28.70
N ILE A 526 18.39 74.75 29.78
CA ILE A 526 18.08 73.51 30.50
C ILE A 526 16.69 73.65 31.11
N HIS A 527 15.75 72.79 30.70
CA HIS A 527 14.57 72.46 31.50
C HIS A 527 14.79 71.07 32.12
N GLU A 528 14.67 70.99 33.45
CA GLU A 528 14.82 69.79 34.30
C GLU A 528 13.73 68.71 34.11
N ASP A 529 13.01 68.72 32.98
CA ASP A 529 12.03 67.70 32.59
C ASP A 529 12.19 67.34 31.10
N ALA A 530 13.42 67.24 30.60
CA ALA A 530 13.66 66.78 29.23
C ALA A 530 13.35 65.29 29.13
N GLN A 531 12.13 64.94 28.71
CA GLN A 531 11.77 63.58 28.30
C GLN A 531 12.88 63.03 27.40
N LEU A 532 13.50 61.92 27.83
CA LEU A 532 14.49 61.20 27.02
C LEU A 532 13.96 61.05 25.58
N PRO A 533 14.75 61.39 24.56
CA PRO A 533 14.31 61.27 23.18
C PRO A 533 13.86 59.83 22.92
N THR A 534 12.67 59.70 22.34
CA THR A 534 12.07 58.40 22.05
C THR A 534 12.74 57.85 20.80
N PHE A 535 13.61 56.85 20.97
CA PHE A 535 14.23 56.16 19.85
C PHE A 535 13.30 55.05 19.38
N THR A 536 13.03 55.00 18.07
CA THR A 536 12.29 53.90 17.47
C THR A 536 13.25 53.02 16.66
N LEU A 537 13.01 51.72 16.71
CA LEU A 537 13.72 50.73 15.90
C LEU A 537 12.69 49.98 15.08
N ASN A 538 12.94 49.91 13.77
CA ASN A 538 12.09 49.17 12.86
C ASN A 538 12.37 47.68 13.05
N GLN A 539 11.41 46.94 13.59
CA GLN A 539 11.51 45.49 13.76
C GLN A 539 10.45 44.78 12.92
N PRO A 540 10.79 43.63 12.30
CA PRO A 540 9.80 42.84 11.57
C PRO A 540 8.80 42.23 12.55
N ARG A 541 7.50 42.33 12.21
CA ARG A 541 6.43 41.75 13.00
C ARG A 541 6.33 40.23 12.74
N LEU A 542 7.29 39.46 13.28
CA LEU A 542 7.45 38.02 13.00
C LEU A 542 6.19 37.17 13.22
N ASN A 543 5.33 37.53 14.18
CA ASN A 543 4.08 36.79 14.44
C ASN A 543 2.96 37.10 13.43
N ALA A 544 2.94 38.31 12.85
CA ALA A 544 1.96 38.69 11.82
C ALA A 544 2.38 38.20 10.42
N LEU A 545 3.66 37.90 10.25
CA LEU A 545 4.24 37.41 9.00
C LEU A 545 4.06 35.90 8.80
N ARG A 546 3.68 35.10 9.80
CA ARG A 546 3.77 33.64 9.70
C ARG A 546 2.80 33.04 8.66
N PHE A 547 3.25 32.93 7.41
CA PHE A 547 2.58 32.13 6.39
C PHE A 547 2.65 30.63 6.72
N LEU A 548 3.77 30.18 7.30
CA LEU A 548 3.99 28.79 7.74
C LEU A 548 3.83 28.64 9.25
N ASP A 549 3.35 27.47 9.67
CA ASP A 549 3.24 27.08 11.06
C ASP A 549 4.58 26.56 11.64
N GLY A 550 4.55 26.21 12.92
CA GLY A 550 5.71 25.66 13.62
C GLY A 550 6.22 24.33 13.05
N PHE A 551 5.49 23.64 12.17
CA PHE A 551 5.88 22.41 11.46
C PHE A 551 6.31 22.65 10.01
N GLY A 552 6.15 23.87 9.49
CA GLY A 552 6.61 24.27 8.15
C GLY A 552 5.51 24.15 7.08
N ILE A 553 4.26 24.06 7.52
CA ILE A 553 3.05 23.88 6.71
C ILE A 553 2.26 25.20 6.69
N PRO A 554 1.64 25.62 5.58
CA PRO A 554 0.89 26.87 5.53
C PRO A 554 -0.25 26.97 6.56
N GLN A 555 -0.38 28.09 7.26
CA GLN A 555 -1.41 28.26 8.31
C GLN A 555 -2.85 28.25 7.79
N HIS A 556 -3.09 28.66 6.54
CA HIS A 556 -4.42 28.53 5.92
C HIS A 556 -4.74 27.08 5.51
N MET A 557 -3.71 26.23 5.38
CA MET A 557 -3.92 24.78 5.39
C MET A 557 -4.52 24.39 6.76
N ASN A 558 -4.11 25.00 7.87
CA ASN A 558 -4.76 24.77 9.16
C ASN A 558 -6.18 25.35 9.29
N GLN A 559 -6.78 26.06 8.32
CA GLN A 559 -8.18 26.56 8.38
C GLN A 559 -9.13 25.86 7.40
N THR A 560 -8.72 25.64 6.16
CA THR A 560 -9.48 24.81 5.21
C THR A 560 -9.23 23.31 5.43
N VAL A 561 -8.18 23.02 6.19
CA VAL A 561 -7.81 21.70 6.65
C VAL A 561 -7.77 21.64 8.20
N THR A 562 -8.50 22.51 8.93
CA THR A 562 -8.97 22.18 10.32
C THR A 562 -10.26 21.37 10.32
N VAL A 563 -10.93 21.24 9.18
CA VAL A 563 -12.00 20.23 9.02
C VAL A 563 -11.45 18.92 8.44
N ARG A 564 -10.17 18.85 8.03
CA ARG A 564 -9.56 17.63 7.45
C ARG A 564 -8.08 17.29 7.77
N THR A 565 -7.35 18.05 8.58
CA THR A 565 -5.97 17.77 9.06
C THR A 565 -5.70 18.21 10.50
N THR A 566 -6.73 18.41 11.32
CA THR A 566 -6.66 18.03 12.75
C THR A 566 -6.92 16.52 12.90
N TYR A 567 -6.27 15.78 12.01
CA TYR A 567 -6.37 14.35 11.83
C TYR A 567 -4.96 13.82 12.04
N SER A 568 -4.61 13.63 13.30
CA SER A 568 -3.49 12.78 13.73
C SER A 568 -3.97 11.88 14.88
N LYS A 569 -4.84 12.38 15.77
CA LYS A 569 -5.71 11.53 16.60
C LYS A 569 -6.97 11.07 15.86
N LEU A 570 -7.62 11.99 15.14
CA LEU A 570 -8.88 11.69 14.45
C LEU A 570 -8.69 10.97 13.09
N THR A 571 -7.55 10.99 12.40
CA THR A 571 -7.30 10.07 11.24
C THR A 571 -6.86 8.72 11.71
N SER A 572 -6.19 8.55 12.84
CA SER A 572 -6.03 7.19 13.36
C SER A 572 -7.43 6.62 13.62
N GLN A 573 -8.29 7.37 14.32
CA GLN A 573 -9.66 6.94 14.59
C GLN A 573 -10.56 6.92 13.34
N MET A 574 -10.42 7.84 12.39
CA MET A 574 -11.24 7.90 11.16
C MET A 574 -10.70 7.06 10.02
N MET A 575 -9.41 6.74 9.98
CA MET A 575 -8.86 5.77 9.04
C MET A 575 -9.01 4.37 9.59
N ASP A 576 -8.92 4.16 10.90
CA ASP A 576 -9.40 2.92 11.52
C ASP A 576 -10.90 2.79 11.28
N THR A 577 -11.73 3.83 11.49
CA THR A 577 -13.17 3.71 11.19
C THR A 577 -13.48 3.68 9.71
N ILE A 578 -12.76 4.33 8.79
CA ILE A 578 -12.99 4.21 7.33
C ILE A 578 -12.45 2.89 6.79
N ALA A 579 -11.37 2.33 7.34
CA ALA A 579 -10.91 0.98 7.00
C ALA A 579 -11.85 -0.08 7.58
N GLN A 580 -12.35 0.11 8.81
CA GLN A 580 -13.41 -0.72 9.40
C GLN A 580 -14.71 -0.57 8.62
N LEU A 581 -15.07 0.66 8.21
CA LEU A 581 -16.23 0.93 7.35
C LEU A 581 -16.02 0.43 5.94
N ARG A 582 -14.79 0.32 5.43
CA ARG A 582 -14.51 -0.32 4.14
C ARG A 582 -14.91 -1.79 4.22
N THR A 583 -14.54 -2.50 5.28
CA THR A 583 -15.00 -3.86 5.50
C THR A 583 -16.53 -3.91 5.62
N LEU A 584 -17.16 -2.97 6.33
CA LEU A 584 -18.62 -2.90 6.45
C LEU A 584 -19.31 -2.50 5.12
N LEU A 585 -18.65 -1.70 4.28
CA LEU A 585 -19.10 -1.29 2.94
C LEU A 585 -18.93 -2.43 1.95
N ASP A 586 -17.85 -3.20 2.05
CA ASP A 586 -17.60 -4.40 1.26
C ASP A 586 -18.68 -5.44 1.62
N ILE A 587 -18.99 -5.65 2.91
CA ILE A 587 -20.12 -6.51 3.36
C ILE A 587 -21.47 -5.96 2.87
N HIS A 588 -21.68 -4.63 2.93
CA HIS A 588 -22.88 -4.00 2.38
C HIS A 588 -23.04 -4.26 0.87
N MET A 589 -21.95 -4.14 0.12
CA MET A 589 -21.91 -4.32 -1.34
C MET A 589 -22.02 -5.80 -1.73
N GLU A 590 -21.46 -6.72 -0.94
CA GLU A 590 -21.50 -8.16 -1.18
C GLU A 590 -22.82 -8.80 -0.76
N GLU A 591 -23.42 -8.37 0.36
CA GLU A 591 -24.64 -8.96 0.91
C GLU A 591 -25.92 -8.15 0.65
N GLY A 592 -25.83 -6.94 0.11
CA GLY A 592 -26.99 -6.10 -0.28
C GLY A 592 -27.84 -5.56 0.89
N ARG A 593 -27.36 -5.64 2.13
CA ARG A 593 -28.08 -5.22 3.35
C ARG A 593 -27.96 -3.72 3.61
N SER A 594 -28.80 -3.10 4.44
CA SER A 594 -28.64 -1.65 4.71
C SER A 594 -27.38 -1.36 5.55
N PRO A 595 -26.64 -0.25 5.30
CA PRO A 595 -25.43 0.08 6.06
C PRO A 595 -25.67 0.23 7.56
N LEU A 596 -26.89 0.60 7.97
CA LEU A 596 -27.29 0.73 9.37
C LEU A 596 -27.37 -0.63 10.06
N GLN A 597 -27.97 -1.64 9.42
CA GLN A 597 -28.10 -2.99 9.99
C GLN A 597 -26.75 -3.69 10.16
N VAL A 598 -25.85 -3.54 9.18
CA VAL A 598 -24.48 -4.09 9.25
C VAL A 598 -23.71 -3.47 10.41
N MET A 599 -23.91 -2.18 10.66
CA MET A 599 -23.28 -1.47 11.78
C MET A 599 -23.88 -1.88 13.14
N GLU A 600 -25.19 -2.08 13.24
CA GLU A 600 -25.86 -2.54 14.47
C GLU A 600 -25.43 -3.97 14.88
N GLU A 601 -25.30 -4.88 13.91
CA GLU A 601 -24.81 -6.24 14.16
C GLU A 601 -23.34 -6.26 14.59
N PHE A 602 -22.49 -5.47 13.93
CA PHE A 602 -21.09 -5.32 14.30
C PHE A 602 -20.94 -4.73 15.71
N ASN A 603 -21.76 -3.74 16.07
CA ASN A 603 -21.74 -3.14 17.40
C ASN A 603 -22.22 -4.13 18.48
N ALA A 604 -23.27 -4.92 18.19
CA ALA A 604 -23.74 -5.98 19.09
C ALA A 604 -22.71 -7.11 19.30
N GLN A 605 -21.88 -7.41 18.29
CA GLN A 605 -20.76 -8.33 18.41
C GLN A 605 -19.60 -7.74 19.23
N SER A 606 -19.30 -6.45 19.03
CA SER A 606 -18.27 -5.73 19.78
C SER A 606 -18.63 -5.58 21.28
N GLU A 607 -19.89 -5.28 21.60
CA GLU A 607 -20.38 -5.20 22.99
C GLU A 607 -20.30 -6.56 23.72
N LYS A 608 -20.56 -7.67 23.02
CA LYS A 608 -20.35 -9.03 23.56
C LYS A 608 -18.87 -9.32 23.84
N GLN A 609 -17.95 -8.82 23.00
CA GLN A 609 -16.51 -8.97 23.24
C GLN A 609 -16.02 -8.08 24.39
N HIS A 610 -16.48 -6.83 24.48
CA HIS A 610 -16.10 -5.89 25.53
C HIS A 610 -16.68 -6.25 26.92
N SER A 611 -17.91 -6.76 27.00
CA SER A 611 -18.49 -7.25 28.25
C SER A 611 -17.74 -8.47 28.82
N SER A 612 -17.18 -9.33 27.95
CA SER A 612 -16.29 -10.42 28.38
C SER A 612 -14.98 -9.90 28.98
N PHE A 613 -14.44 -8.79 28.47
CA PHE A 613 -13.19 -8.18 28.93
C PHE A 613 -13.35 -7.40 30.24
N ALA A 614 -14.48 -6.70 30.44
CA ALA A 614 -14.76 -5.98 31.68
C ALA A 614 -14.94 -6.91 32.89
N SER A 615 -15.46 -8.14 32.67
CA SER A 615 -15.58 -9.15 33.73
C SER A 615 -14.25 -9.73 34.22
N LYS A 616 -13.15 -9.53 33.49
CA LYS A 616 -11.81 -10.03 33.84
C LYS A 616 -10.95 -9.05 34.65
N ASN A 617 -11.32 -7.77 34.70
CA ASN A 617 -10.52 -6.72 35.35
C ASN A 617 -10.98 -6.34 36.77
N SER A 618 -11.98 -7.01 37.34
CA SER A 618 -12.44 -6.79 38.71
C SER A 618 -11.65 -7.55 39.80
N ASP A 619 -10.70 -8.40 39.42
CA ASP A 619 -10.03 -9.35 40.33
C ASP A 619 -8.61 -8.94 40.78
N HIS A 620 -8.24 -7.66 40.66
CA HIS A 620 -6.96 -7.17 41.21
C HIS A 620 -7.16 -6.08 42.28
N PRO A 621 -6.59 -6.25 43.50
CA PRO A 621 -6.69 -5.24 44.55
C PRO A 621 -5.81 -4.02 44.20
N PRO A 622 -6.14 -2.81 44.71
CA PRO A 622 -5.41 -1.60 44.39
C PRO A 622 -4.01 -1.63 45.02
N VAL A 623 -2.99 -1.48 44.18
CA VAL A 623 -1.62 -1.19 44.63
C VAL A 623 -1.57 0.28 45.05
N MET A 624 -1.31 0.53 46.33
CA MET A 624 -1.01 1.87 46.84
C MET A 624 0.24 2.44 46.17
N LEU A 625 0.13 3.66 45.65
CA LEU A 625 1.20 4.65 45.52
C LEU A 625 0.77 5.92 46.24
#